data_AF-M1BWM9-F1
#
_entry.id   AF-M1BWM9-F1
#
_cell.length_a   1.000
_cell.length_b   1.000
_cell.length_c   1.000
_cell.angle_alpha   90.00
_cell.angle_beta   90.00
_cell.angle_gamma   90.00
#
_symmetry.space_group_name_H-M   'P 1'
#
loop_
_entity.id
_entity.type
_entity.pdbx_description
1 polymer ?
#
loop_
_entity_poly.entity_id
_entity_poly.type
_entity_poly.pdbx_seq_one_letter_code
_entity_poly.pdbx_strand_id
1 'polypeptide(L)'
;MGATPLQLKSALHLLGFDSFIHVLDRLNLVENLADTIENGNRDQHSDALVTELKNQFEKCQQLLTSISGSISSRSMTVEGQKRKKAECEQMLNQRRDLISRYKSSVEELINSEL
;
A
#
# COMPACT_ATOMS: atom_id res chain seq x y z
N MET A 1 31.99 -12.04 -4.49
CA MET A 1 31.64 -10.78 -5.18
C MET A 1 30.25 -10.38 -4.73
N GLY A 2 30.14 -9.45 -3.79
CA GLY A 2 28.85 -8.93 -3.32
C GLY A 2 28.45 -7.71 -4.14
N ALA A 3 27.13 -7.50 -4.30
CA ALA A 3 26.61 -6.29 -4.93
C ALA A 3 27.01 -5.06 -4.09
N THR A 4 27.43 -3.98 -4.75
CA THR A 4 27.73 -2.73 -4.06
C THR A 4 26.44 -2.07 -3.56
N PRO A 5 26.48 -1.24 -2.51
CA PRO A 5 25.30 -0.53 -2.01
C PRO A 5 24.55 0.27 -3.09
N LEU A 6 25.29 0.82 -4.05
CA LEU A 6 24.75 1.50 -5.23
C LEU A 6 23.94 0.56 -6.14
N GLN A 7 24.45 -0.65 -6.40
CA GLN A 7 23.72 -1.64 -7.20
C GLN A 7 22.46 -2.15 -6.50
N LEU A 8 22.51 -2.32 -5.18
CA LEU A 8 21.35 -2.74 -4.39
C LEU A 8 20.25 -1.66 -4.38
N LYS A 9 20.62 -0.38 -4.25
CA LYS A 9 19.68 0.74 -4.35
C LYS A 9 19.03 0.86 -5.72
N SER A 10 19.82 0.76 -6.80
CA SER A 10 19.29 0.78 -8.16
C SER A 10 18.31 -0.36 -8.42
N ALA A 11 18.58 -1.57 -7.89
CA ALA A 11 17.68 -2.71 -8.01
C ALA A 11 16.35 -2.48 -7.25
N LEU A 12 16.40 -1.93 -6.03
CA LEU A 12 15.20 -1.62 -5.24
C LEU A 12 14.32 -0.56 -5.92
N HIS A 13 14.91 0.46 -6.54
CA HIS A 13 14.18 1.50 -7.27
C HIS A 13 13.47 0.92 -8.50
N LEU A 14 14.17 0.08 -9.27
CA LEU A 14 13.58 -0.59 -10.45
C LEU A 14 12.42 -1.53 -10.09
N LEU A 15 12.42 -2.08 -8.88
CA LEU A 15 11.35 -2.93 -8.37
C LEU A 15 10.22 -2.15 -7.67
N GLY A 16 10.29 -0.81 -7.62
CA GLY A 16 9.27 0.04 -7.00
C GLY A 16 9.30 0.04 -5.46
N PHE A 17 10.44 -0.33 -4.86
CA PHE A 17 10.65 -0.36 -3.41
C PHE A 17 11.33 0.92 -2.91
N ASP A 18 10.93 2.09 -3.39
CA ASP A 18 11.55 3.37 -3.02
C ASP A 18 11.51 3.63 -1.51
N SER A 19 10.46 3.17 -0.83
CA SER A 19 10.37 3.24 0.64
C SER A 19 11.49 2.46 1.35
N PHE A 20 12.00 1.37 0.77
CA PHE A 20 13.10 0.60 1.36
C PHE A 20 14.44 1.32 1.19
N ILE A 21 14.61 2.10 0.11
CA ILE A 21 15.80 2.92 -0.10
C ILE A 21 15.91 3.97 1.01
N HIS A 22 14.79 4.61 1.36
CA HIS A 22 14.74 5.58 2.46
C HIS A 22 15.05 4.97 3.84
N VAL A 23 14.71 3.70 4.06
CA VAL A 23 15.04 2.99 5.32
C VAL A 23 16.53 2.66 5.37
N LEU A 24 17.13 2.20 4.27
CA LEU A 24 18.56 1.90 4.19
C LEU A 24 19.42 3.15 4.38
N ASP A 25 19.02 4.29 3.82
CA ASP A 25 19.75 5.55 4.00
C ASP A 25 19.71 6.07 5.43
N ARG A 26 18.61 5.83 6.14
CA ARG A 26 18.49 6.17 7.55
C ARG A 26 19.38 5.28 8.43
N LEU A 27 19.44 3.98 8.14
CA LEU A 27 20.32 3.05 8.86
C LEU A 27 21.79 3.45 8.71
N ASN A 28 22.24 3.72 7.48
CA ASN A 28 23.60 4.19 7.23
C ASN A 28 23.94 5.49 7.97
N LEU A 29 22.98 6.43 8.05
CA LEU A 29 23.20 7.70 8.74
C LEU A 29 23.29 7.55 10.27
N VAL A 30 22.52 6.62 10.83
CA VAL A 30 22.57 6.28 12.27
C VAL A 30 23.87 5.56 12.61
N GLU A 31 24.34 4.63 11.75
CA GLU A 31 25.62 3.94 11.91
C GLU A 31 26.80 4.93 11.88
N ASN A 32 26.84 5.83 10.87
CA ASN A 32 27.90 6.85 10.78
C ASN A 32 27.93 7.79 12.00
N LEU A 33 26.76 8.13 12.55
CA LEU A 33 26.68 8.95 13.76
C LEU A 33 27.15 8.19 15.00
N ALA A 34 26.80 6.90 15.13
CA ALA A 34 27.27 6.04 16.21
C ALA A 34 28.79 5.91 16.19
N ASP A 35 29.38 5.65 15.00
CA ASP A 35 30.83 5.57 14.80
C ASP A 35 31.53 6.89 15.17
N THR A 36 30.95 8.04 14.80
CA THR A 36 31.52 9.35 15.10
C THR A 36 31.51 9.65 16.61
N ILE A 37 30.45 9.22 17.32
CA ILE A 37 30.34 9.36 18.78
C ILE A 37 31.29 8.40 19.50
N GLU A 38 31.40 7.15 19.05
CA GLU A 38 32.28 6.14 19.64
C GLU A 38 33.76 6.50 19.49
N ASN A 39 34.13 7.12 18.36
CA ASN A 39 35.48 7.61 18.11
C ASN A 39 35.79 8.96 18.77
N GLY A 40 34.87 9.53 19.56
CA GLY A 40 35.11 10.69 20.42
C GLY A 40 35.22 12.05 19.72
N ASN A 41 34.99 12.11 18.40
CA ASN A 41 35.07 13.36 17.62
C ASN A 41 33.72 14.08 17.62
N ARG A 42 33.31 14.61 18.77
CA ARG A 42 32.17 15.55 18.86
C ARG A 42 32.55 16.91 18.29
N ASP A 43 32.73 16.96 16.97
CA ASP A 43 33.04 18.15 16.20
C ASP A 43 31.84 18.61 15.37
N GLN A 44 32.03 19.64 14.56
CA GLN A 44 31.02 20.21 13.65
C GLN A 44 30.41 19.18 12.69
N HIS A 45 31.08 18.04 12.44
CA HIS A 45 30.58 16.95 11.60
C HIS A 45 29.49 16.16 12.32
N SER A 46 29.65 15.89 13.62
CA SER A 46 28.63 15.21 14.42
C SER A 46 27.31 16.00 14.49
N ASP A 47 27.39 17.33 14.64
CA ASP A 47 26.22 18.21 14.63
C ASP A 47 25.52 18.25 13.26
N ALA A 48 26.28 18.19 12.18
CA ALA A 48 25.75 18.10 10.82
C ALA A 48 25.03 16.77 10.58
N LEU A 49 25.57 15.65 11.06
CA LEU A 49 24.95 14.32 10.98
C LEU A 49 23.65 14.26 11.79
N VAL A 50 23.62 14.85 13.00
CA VAL A 50 22.40 14.95 13.82
C VAL A 50 21.33 15.78 13.10
N THR A 51 21.72 16.89 12.47
CA THR A 51 20.80 17.76 11.72
C THR A 51 20.21 17.03 10.50
N GLU A 52 21.04 16.31 9.74
CA GLU A 52 20.57 15.52 8.60
C GLU A 52 19.64 14.38 9.06
N LEU A 53 19.96 13.71 10.16
CA LEU A 53 19.11 12.65 10.71
C LEU A 53 17.73 13.18 11.13
N LYS A 54 17.69 14.35 11.75
CA LYS A 54 16.45 15.04 12.10
C LYS A 54 15.63 15.38 10.85
N ASN A 55 16.24 15.96 9.83
CA ASN A 55 15.57 16.28 8.57
C ASN A 55 15.00 15.04 7.87
N GLN A 56 15.74 13.93 7.88
CA GLN A 56 15.26 12.65 7.34
C GLN A 56 14.08 12.12 8.15
N PHE A 57 14.07 12.28 9.47
CA PHE A 57 12.94 11.88 10.33
C PHE A 57 11.68 12.68 10.02
N GLU A 58 11.80 14.01 9.89
CA GLU A 58 10.68 14.88 9.52
C GLU A 58 10.09 14.51 8.16
N LYS A 59 10.93 14.27 7.14
CA LYS A 59 10.48 13.83 5.81
C LYS A 59 9.72 12.50 5.85
N CYS A 60 10.17 11.55 6.67
CA CYS A 60 9.46 10.27 6.83
C CYS A 60 8.15 10.42 7.60
N GLN A 61 8.08 11.26 8.63
CA GLN A 61 6.81 11.54 9.29
C GLN A 61 5.80 12.17 8.33
N GLN A 62 6.24 13.08 7.46
CA GLN A 62 5.37 13.66 6.43
C GLN A 62 4.89 12.61 5.42
N LEU A 63 5.79 11.72 4.97
CA LEU A 63 5.43 10.62 4.08
C LEU A 63 4.41 9.67 4.72
N LEU A 64 4.63 9.26 5.98
CA LEU A 64 3.71 8.41 6.72
C LEU A 64 2.35 9.08 6.93
N THR A 65 2.35 10.39 7.21
CA THR A 65 1.12 11.19 7.33
C THR A 65 0.35 11.22 6.00
N SER A 66 1.06 11.40 4.89
CA SER A 66 0.48 11.39 3.53
C SER A 66 -0.07 10.01 3.17
N ILE A 67 0.66 8.93 3.46
CA ILE A 67 0.20 7.54 3.27
C ILE A 67 -1.05 7.27 4.11
N SER A 68 -1.04 7.65 5.39
CA SER A 68 -2.19 7.50 6.29
C SER A 68 -3.42 8.24 5.78
N GLY A 69 -3.27 9.49 5.35
CA GLY A 69 -4.34 10.26 4.72
C GLY A 69 -4.85 9.63 3.43
N SER A 70 -3.95 9.08 2.60
CA SER A 70 -4.31 8.45 1.34
C SER A 70 -5.01 7.09 1.50
N ILE A 71 -4.61 6.29 2.49
CA ILE A 71 -5.29 5.04 2.86
C ILE A 71 -6.69 5.36 3.38
N SER A 72 -6.81 6.39 4.21
CA SER A 72 -8.09 6.85 4.76
C SER A 72 -9.05 7.33 3.67
N SER A 73 -8.56 8.05 2.65
CA SER A 73 -9.39 8.56 1.56
C SER A 73 -9.73 7.52 0.49
N ARG A 74 -8.87 6.51 0.27
CA ARG A 74 -9.11 5.39 -0.66
C ARG A 74 -9.83 4.20 -0.03
N SER A 75 -10.39 4.36 1.16
CA SER A 75 -11.02 3.27 1.92
C SER A 75 -12.38 2.84 1.36
N MET A 76 -12.39 2.28 0.16
CA MET A 76 -13.17 1.07 -0.06
C MET A 76 -12.33 -0.06 0.50
N THR A 77 -12.53 -0.39 1.77
CA THR A 77 -11.88 -1.55 2.37
C THR A 77 -12.19 -2.80 1.54
N VAL A 78 -11.28 -3.77 1.54
CA VAL A 78 -11.52 -5.08 0.89
C VAL A 78 -12.85 -5.67 1.37
N GLU A 79 -13.18 -5.50 2.65
CA GLU A 79 -14.47 -5.89 3.22
C GLU A 79 -15.65 -5.08 2.66
N GLY A 80 -15.50 -3.78 2.43
CA GLY A 80 -16.49 -2.95 1.75
C GLY A 80 -16.77 -3.41 0.31
N GLN A 81 -15.74 -3.80 -0.43
CA GLN A 81 -15.88 -4.37 -1.78
C GLN A 81 -16.55 -5.74 -1.75
N LYS A 82 -16.15 -6.63 -0.83
CA LYS A 82 -16.79 -7.94 -0.64
C LYS A 82 -18.29 -7.81 -0.36
N ARG A 83 -18.68 -6.87 0.50
CA ARG A 83 -20.10 -6.61 0.80
C ARG A 83 -20.89 -6.19 -0.44
N LYS A 84 -20.39 -5.20 -1.19
CA LYS A 84 -21.04 -4.73 -2.43
C LYS A 84 -21.15 -5.85 -3.47
N LYS A 85 -20.12 -6.71 -3.56
CA LYS A 85 -20.15 -7.89 -4.42
C LYS A 85 -21.28 -8.85 -4.01
N ALA A 86 -21.38 -9.18 -2.72
CA ALA A 86 -22.42 -10.08 -2.22
C ALA A 86 -23.85 -9.54 -2.47
N GLU A 87 -24.06 -8.23 -2.27
CA GLU A 87 -25.33 -7.57 -2.58
C GLU A 87 -25.69 -7.67 -4.07
N CYS A 88 -24.71 -7.46 -4.96
CA CYS A 88 -24.90 -7.58 -6.40
C CYS A 88 -25.21 -9.02 -6.83
N GLU A 89 -24.52 -10.02 -6.25
CA GLU A 89 -24.79 -11.44 -6.48
C GLU A 89 -26.21 -11.83 -6.04
N GLN A 90 -26.66 -11.31 -4.89
CA GLN A 90 -28.03 -11.52 -4.42
C GLN A 90 -29.07 -10.96 -5.41
N MET A 91 -28.89 -9.73 -5.88
CA MET A 91 -29.79 -9.13 -6.87
C MET A 91 -29.80 -9.90 -8.19
N LEU A 92 -28.65 -10.40 -8.64
CA LEU A 92 -28.55 -11.22 -9.85
C LEU A 92 -29.31 -12.54 -9.70
N ASN A 93 -29.23 -13.20 -8.54
CA ASN A 93 -29.99 -14.41 -8.27
C ASN A 93 -31.50 -14.13 -8.25
N GLN A 94 -31.95 -13.06 -7.59
CA GLN A 94 -33.35 -12.64 -7.62
C GLN A 94 -33.86 -12.42 -9.05
N ARG A 95 -33.02 -11.81 -9.90
CA ARG A 95 -33.37 -11.58 -11.32
C ARG A 95 -33.48 -12.89 -12.10
N ARG A 96 -32.57 -13.83 -11.87
CA ARG A 96 -32.61 -15.17 -12.51
C ARG A 96 -33.88 -15.92 -12.13
N ASP A 97 -34.24 -15.91 -10.85
CA ASP A 97 -35.45 -16.58 -10.37
C ASP A 97 -36.71 -15.98 -11.00
N LEU A 98 -36.78 -14.64 -11.10
CA LEU A 98 -37.90 -13.97 -11.73
C LEU A 98 -38.03 -14.32 -13.21
N ILE A 99 -36.90 -14.35 -13.94
CA ILE A 99 -36.87 -14.78 -15.35
C ILE A 99 -37.35 -16.23 -15.48
N SER A 100 -36.92 -17.13 -14.60
CA SER A 100 -37.33 -18.53 -14.61
C SER A 100 -38.84 -18.69 -14.38
N ARG A 101 -39.40 -17.94 -13.42
CA ARG A 101 -40.85 -17.94 -13.16
C ARG A 101 -41.63 -17.41 -14.35
N TYR A 102 -41.20 -16.29 -14.93
CA TYR A 102 -41.84 -15.71 -16.11
C TYR A 102 -41.84 -16.69 -17.30
N LYS A 103 -40.69 -17.35 -17.56
CA LYS A 103 -40.58 -18.37 -18.61
C LYS A 103 -41.58 -19.51 -18.39
N SER A 104 -41.70 -19.99 -17.15
CA SER A 104 -42.64 -21.06 -16.80
C SER A 104 -44.10 -20.62 -17.02
N SER A 105 -44.49 -19.42 -16.58
CA SER A 105 -45.84 -18.90 -16.79
C SER A 105 -46.18 -18.70 -18.28
N VAL A 106 -45.21 -18.31 -19.10
CA VAL A 106 -45.41 -18.19 -20.56
C VAL A 106 -45.58 -19.58 -21.19
N GLU A 107 -44.78 -20.56 -20.78
CA GLU A 107 -44.90 -21.95 -21.27
C GLU A 107 -46.26 -22.56 -20.87
N GLU A 108 -46.72 -22.35 -19.65
CA GLU A 108 -48.06 -22.78 -19.19
C GLU A 108 -49.19 -22.14 -19.99
N LEU A 109 -49.10 -20.85 -20.30
CA LEU A 109 -50.10 -20.15 -21.10
C LEU A 109 -50.19 -20.73 -22.52
N ILE A 110 -49.04 -20.91 -23.18
CA ILE A 110 -48.96 -21.49 -24.54
C ILE A 110 -49.54 -22.91 -24.54
N ASN A 111 -49.21 -23.73 -23.55
CA ASN A 111 -49.69 -25.10 -23.46
C ASN A 111 -51.19 -25.19 -23.12
N SER A 112 -51.77 -24.14 -22.56
CA SER A 112 -53.21 -24.07 -22.25
C SER A 112 -54.06 -23.63 -23.46
N GLU A 113 -53.43 -23.02 -24.46
CA GLU A 113 -54.08 -22.56 -25.71
C GLU A 113 -53.99 -23.60 -26.86
N LEU A 114 -53.28 -24.71 -26.65
CA LEU A 114 -53.13 -25.85 -27.57
C LEU A 114 -54.08 -27.00 -27.22
#